data_AF-A0A2N0FWW4-F1
#
_entry.id   AF-A0A2N0FWW4-F1
#
_cell.length_a   1.000
_cell.length_b   1.000
_cell.length_c   1.000
_cell.angle_alpha   90.00
_cell.angle_beta   90.00
_cell.angle_gamma   90.00
#
_symmetry.space_group_name_H-M   'P 1'
#
loop_
_entity.id
_entity.type
_entity.pdbx_description
1 polymer ?
#
loop_
_entity_poly.entity_id
_entity_poly.type
_entity_poly.pdbx_seq_one_letter_code
_entity_poly.pdbx_strand_id
1 'polypeptide(L)'
;MNFEQTTTSIKESKPLEFGSIFSRSIELFKKVWLQGFLTLMLTFILILPFYFLVYGPILAAGISDPEMIGREEMSPALTRAMVVLVPLFIAGVMTVSVALNSAFLRICMLKDTNSTKPDDYFYFFKDGRWKDSLKLGLIVLGLSLLGAALCGIGIFYFIVPISLMSAFYAFNENLSATEITKASFQLGNKNWLTIFGLIIVMGLVAELGVILCFVGILFTAMLGKIPIYFIYKDAMKNK
;
A
#
# COMPACT_ATOMS: atom_id res chain seq x y z
N MET A 1 3.55 1.42 20.95
CA MET A 1 2.87 2.50 21.71
C MET A 1 1.39 2.20 21.75
N ASN A 2 0.66 2.68 22.75
CA ASN A 2 -0.81 2.66 22.69
C ASN A 2 -1.34 3.84 21.84
N PHE A 3 -2.64 3.89 21.60
CA PHE A 3 -3.24 4.90 20.73
C PHE A 3 -3.11 6.34 21.27
N GLU A 4 -3.21 6.52 22.59
CA GLU A 4 -3.05 7.83 23.23
C GLU A 4 -1.63 8.38 23.06
N GLN A 5 -0.61 7.57 23.35
CA GLN A 5 0.80 7.92 23.15
C GLN A 5 1.10 8.27 21.69
N THR A 6 0.49 7.52 20.77
CA THR A 6 0.62 7.76 19.32
C THR A 6 0.04 9.12 18.95
N THR A 7 -1.18 9.42 19.42
CA THR A 7 -1.85 10.69 19.19
C THR A 7 -1.05 11.87 19.75
N THR A 8 -0.52 11.74 20.97
CA THR A 8 0.31 12.78 21.61
C THR A 8 1.59 13.04 20.82
N SER A 9 2.30 11.97 20.40
CA SER A 9 3.52 12.11 19.60
C SER A 9 3.25 12.82 18.27
N ILE A 10 2.14 12.49 17.60
CA ILE A 10 1.74 13.17 16.37
C ILE A 10 1.47 14.66 16.62
N LYS A 11 0.82 15.03 17.73
CA LYS A 11 0.51 16.42 18.05
C LYS A 11 1.78 17.23 18.33
N GLU A 12 2.69 16.67 19.12
CA GLU A 12 3.92 17.34 19.57
C GLU A 12 5.06 17.31 18.54
N SER A 13 4.97 16.48 17.50
CA SER A 13 6.02 16.39 16.48
C SER A 13 6.27 17.71 15.77
N LYS A 14 7.52 17.94 15.37
CA LYS A 14 7.86 19.08 14.52
C LYS A 14 7.23 18.92 13.12
N PRO A 15 6.99 20.03 12.39
CA PRO A 15 6.58 19.94 10.99
C PRO A 15 7.55 19.09 10.17
N LEU A 16 7.02 18.29 9.25
CA LEU A 16 7.84 17.43 8.40
C LEU A 16 8.66 18.25 7.41
N GLU A 17 9.96 17.97 7.32
CA GLU A 17 10.87 18.63 6.39
C GLU A 17 11.01 17.82 5.09
N PHE A 18 10.39 18.31 4.02
CA PHE A 18 10.36 17.66 2.71
C PHE A 18 11.76 17.23 2.22
N GLY A 19 12.71 18.17 2.13
CA GLY A 19 14.02 17.93 1.52
C GLY A 19 14.86 16.89 2.28
N SER A 20 14.75 16.90 3.61
CA SER A 20 15.41 15.93 4.48
C SER A 20 14.84 14.52 4.31
N ILE A 21 13.50 14.39 4.24
CA ILE A 21 12.84 13.10 4.01
C ILE A 21 13.16 12.58 2.61
N PHE A 22 13.08 13.43 1.59
CA PHE A 22 13.41 13.09 0.20
C PHE A 22 14.84 12.54 0.11
N SER A 23 15.82 13.28 0.60
CA SER A 23 17.24 12.92 0.52
C SER A 23 17.54 11.61 1.23
N ARG A 24 17.04 11.43 2.46
CA ARG A 24 17.20 10.17 3.22
C ARG A 24 16.51 9.00 2.54
N SER A 25 15.38 9.22 1.86
CA SER A 25 14.69 8.16 1.10
C SER A 25 15.53 7.67 -0.08
N ILE A 26 16.19 8.57 -0.80
CA ILE A 26 17.13 8.21 -1.88
C ILE A 26 18.33 7.43 -1.34
N GLU A 27 18.91 7.86 -0.22
CA GLU A 27 20.03 7.13 0.39
C GLU A 27 19.64 5.74 0.89
N LEU A 28 18.46 5.61 1.50
CA LEU A 28 17.98 4.30 1.96
C LEU A 28 17.67 3.38 0.78
N PHE A 29 17.11 3.91 -0.32
CA PHE A 29 16.82 3.13 -1.52
C PHE A 29 18.05 2.41 -2.07
N LYS A 30 19.22 3.06 -2.08
CA LYS A 30 20.49 2.42 -2.49
C LYS A 30 20.80 1.14 -1.70
N LYS A 31 20.31 1.02 -0.47
CA LYS A 31 20.47 -0.15 0.39
C LYS A 31 19.35 -1.19 0.25
N VAL A 32 18.14 -0.76 -0.14
CA VAL A 32 16.93 -1.61 -0.11
C VAL A 32 16.30 -1.87 -1.48
N TRP A 33 16.94 -1.46 -2.58
CA TRP A 33 16.40 -1.63 -3.93
C TRP A 33 16.06 -3.09 -4.26
N LEU A 34 16.90 -4.03 -3.84
CA LEU A 34 16.67 -5.46 -4.07
C LEU A 34 15.47 -5.97 -3.27
N GLN A 35 15.34 -5.55 -2.02
CA GLN A 35 14.19 -5.89 -1.19
C GLN A 35 12.89 -5.28 -1.76
N GLY A 36 12.96 -4.07 -2.30
CA GLY A 36 11.86 -3.44 -3.02
C GLY A 36 11.44 -4.26 -4.24
N PHE A 37 12.40 -4.64 -5.09
CA PHE A 37 12.15 -5.52 -6.23
C PHE A 37 11.47 -6.84 -5.79
N LEU A 38 11.98 -7.49 -4.75
CA LEU A 38 11.40 -8.72 -4.22
C LEU A 38 9.97 -8.52 -3.69
N THR A 39 9.70 -7.42 -2.97
CA THR A 39 8.34 -7.07 -2.53
C THR A 39 7.39 -6.94 -3.72
N LEU A 40 7.82 -6.28 -4.80
CA LEU A 40 7.00 -6.12 -6.00
C LEU A 40 6.72 -7.46 -6.69
N MET A 41 7.73 -8.31 -6.84
CA MET A 41 7.57 -9.66 -7.43
C MET A 41 6.62 -10.53 -6.61
N LEU A 42 6.78 -10.52 -5.27
CA LEU A 42 5.86 -11.20 -4.37
C LEU A 42 4.44 -10.66 -4.48
N THR A 43 4.28 -9.34 -4.66
CA THR A 43 2.96 -8.72 -4.86
C THR A 43 2.28 -9.27 -6.12
N PHE A 44 2.99 -9.36 -7.25
CA PHE A 44 2.43 -9.95 -8.47
C PHE A 44 2.06 -11.42 -8.30
N ILE A 45 2.94 -12.21 -7.70
CA ILE A 45 2.71 -13.64 -7.46
C ILE A 45 1.49 -13.86 -6.56
N LEU A 46 1.37 -13.11 -5.46
CA LEU A 46 0.27 -13.29 -4.51
C LEU A 46 -1.07 -12.75 -5.02
N ILE A 47 -1.06 -11.79 -5.94
CA ILE A 47 -2.28 -11.27 -6.57
C ILE A 47 -2.76 -12.18 -7.71
N LEU A 48 -1.87 -12.94 -8.36
CA LEU A 48 -2.17 -13.78 -9.52
C LEU A 48 -3.36 -14.75 -9.32
N PRO A 49 -3.53 -15.44 -8.17
CA PRO A 49 -4.69 -16.30 -7.94
C PRO A 49 -6.03 -15.54 -8.02
N PHE A 50 -6.05 -14.28 -7.59
CA PHE A 50 -7.24 -13.44 -7.69
C PHE A 50 -7.54 -13.09 -9.15
N TYR A 51 -6.52 -12.87 -10.00
CA TYR A 51 -6.74 -12.71 -11.44
C TYR A 51 -7.39 -13.95 -12.05
N PHE A 52 -6.89 -15.15 -11.73
CA PHE A 52 -7.52 -16.38 -12.21
C PHE A 52 -8.96 -16.55 -11.72
N LEU A 53 -9.27 -16.11 -10.50
CA LEU A 53 -10.63 -16.15 -9.95
C LEU A 53 -11.62 -15.29 -10.75
N VAL A 54 -11.20 -14.14 -11.27
CA VAL A 54 -12.07 -13.25 -12.08
C VAL A 54 -12.07 -13.63 -13.56
N TYR A 55 -10.88 -13.81 -14.13
CA TYR A 55 -10.73 -14.03 -15.57
C TYR A 55 -10.99 -15.49 -15.97
N GLY A 56 -10.77 -16.46 -15.08
CA GLY A 56 -11.00 -17.89 -15.34
C GLY A 56 -12.42 -18.19 -15.81
N PRO A 57 -13.48 -17.74 -15.10
CA PRO A 57 -14.86 -17.91 -15.54
C PRO A 57 -15.15 -17.27 -16.90
N ILE A 58 -14.59 -16.09 -17.18
CA ILE A 58 -14.79 -15.38 -18.46
C ILE A 58 -14.16 -16.17 -19.61
N LEU A 59 -12.94 -16.66 -19.42
CA LEU A 59 -12.23 -17.48 -20.41
C LEU A 59 -12.97 -18.80 -20.66
N ALA A 60 -13.41 -19.48 -19.60
CA ALA A 60 -14.18 -20.71 -19.73
C ALA A 60 -15.50 -20.48 -20.48
N ALA A 61 -16.20 -19.39 -20.17
CA ALA A 61 -17.44 -19.01 -20.83
C ALA A 61 -17.22 -18.68 -22.32
N GLY A 62 -16.17 -17.92 -22.66
CA GLY A 62 -15.81 -17.59 -24.04
C GLY A 62 -15.34 -18.79 -24.87
N ILE A 63 -14.73 -19.80 -24.24
CA ILE A 63 -14.40 -21.07 -24.92
C ILE A 63 -15.68 -21.87 -25.22
N SER A 64 -16.65 -21.86 -24.31
CA SER A 64 -17.91 -22.61 -24.48
C SER A 64 -18.88 -21.97 -25.47
N ASP A 65 -18.89 -20.64 -25.56
CA ASP A 65 -19.72 -19.88 -26.51
C ASP A 65 -18.88 -18.71 -27.07
N PRO A 66 -18.17 -18.92 -28.21
CA PRO A 66 -17.31 -17.90 -28.81
C PRO A 66 -18.06 -16.63 -29.21
N GLU A 67 -19.36 -16.70 -29.47
CA GLU A 67 -20.19 -15.55 -29.81
C GLU A 67 -20.43 -14.65 -28.59
N MET A 68 -20.23 -15.15 -27.37
CA MET A 68 -20.38 -14.38 -26.13
C MET A 68 -19.47 -13.14 -26.10
N ILE A 69 -18.28 -13.21 -26.69
CA ILE A 69 -17.31 -12.09 -26.73
C ILE A 69 -17.79 -10.97 -27.68
N GLY A 70 -18.64 -11.31 -28.66
CA GLY A 70 -19.22 -10.36 -29.62
C GLY A 70 -20.60 -9.82 -29.24
N ARG A 71 -21.24 -10.34 -28.19
CA ARG A 71 -22.52 -9.83 -27.69
C ARG A 71 -22.27 -8.59 -26.82
N GLU A 72 -23.06 -7.53 -27.03
CA GLU A 72 -23.00 -6.33 -26.19
C GLU A 72 -23.40 -6.61 -24.73
N GLU A 73 -24.24 -7.64 -24.52
CA GLU A 73 -24.75 -8.01 -23.22
C GLU A 73 -24.14 -9.30 -22.68
N MET A 74 -23.56 -9.19 -21.49
CA MET A 74 -23.08 -10.33 -20.72
C MET A 74 -24.27 -11.13 -20.18
N SER A 75 -24.16 -12.46 -20.18
CA SER A 75 -25.25 -13.31 -19.67
C SER A 75 -25.60 -12.93 -18.22
N PRO A 76 -26.89 -12.92 -17.83
CA PRO A 76 -27.28 -12.55 -16.46
C PRO A 76 -26.61 -13.39 -15.36
N ALA A 77 -26.27 -14.65 -15.65
CA ALA A 77 -25.53 -15.52 -14.73
C ALA A 77 -24.09 -15.06 -14.51
N LEU A 78 -23.37 -14.72 -15.60
CA LEU A 78 -22.00 -14.22 -15.52
C LEU A 78 -21.96 -12.83 -14.86
N THR A 79 -22.92 -11.96 -15.16
CA THR A 79 -23.06 -10.65 -14.50
C THR A 79 -23.23 -10.80 -12.98
N ARG A 80 -24.12 -11.69 -12.52
CA ARG A 80 -24.28 -11.97 -11.08
C ARG A 80 -23.00 -12.50 -10.44
N ALA A 81 -22.26 -13.36 -11.13
CA ALA A 81 -20.98 -13.85 -10.64
C ALA A 81 -19.95 -12.72 -10.52
N MET A 82 -19.83 -11.85 -11.54
CA MET A 82 -18.89 -10.72 -11.55
C MET A 82 -19.16 -9.72 -10.44
N VAL A 83 -20.43 -9.44 -10.11
CA VAL A 83 -20.81 -8.56 -8.99
C VAL A 83 -20.22 -9.04 -7.65
N VAL A 84 -20.00 -10.34 -7.48
CA VAL A 84 -19.40 -10.91 -6.26
C VAL A 84 -17.89 -11.08 -6.41
N LEU A 85 -17.42 -11.57 -7.56
CA LEU A 85 -16.01 -11.92 -7.77
C LEU A 85 -15.12 -10.67 -7.87
N VAL A 86 -15.60 -9.57 -8.46
CA VAL A 86 -14.81 -8.33 -8.59
C VAL A 86 -14.53 -7.68 -7.23
N PRO A 87 -15.51 -7.46 -6.33
CA PRO A 87 -15.22 -6.95 -5.00
C PRO A 87 -14.30 -7.87 -4.20
N LEU A 88 -14.45 -9.19 -4.33
CA LEU A 88 -13.56 -10.16 -3.68
C LEU A 88 -12.12 -10.05 -4.20
N PHE A 89 -11.95 -9.92 -5.52
CA PHE A 89 -10.66 -9.67 -6.15
C PHE A 89 -10.00 -8.41 -5.62
N ILE A 90 -10.72 -7.28 -5.63
CA ILE A 90 -10.18 -6.00 -5.17
C ILE A 90 -9.84 -6.07 -3.68
N ALA A 91 -10.69 -6.66 -2.84
CA ALA A 91 -10.42 -6.84 -1.42
C ALA A 91 -9.16 -7.69 -1.17
N GLY A 92 -8.97 -8.77 -1.94
CA GLY A 92 -7.78 -9.60 -1.92
C GLY A 92 -6.51 -8.81 -2.28
N VAL A 93 -6.56 -8.08 -3.40
CA VAL A 93 -5.47 -7.20 -3.87
C VAL A 93 -5.08 -6.16 -2.81
N MET A 94 -6.06 -5.48 -2.23
CA MET A 94 -5.81 -4.45 -1.21
C MET A 94 -5.18 -5.06 0.05
N THR A 95 -5.66 -6.24 0.46
CA THR A 95 -5.12 -6.97 1.62
C THR A 95 -3.65 -7.35 1.40
N VAL A 96 -3.34 -7.97 0.26
CA VAL A 96 -1.96 -8.34 -0.10
C VAL A 96 -1.07 -7.11 -0.17
N SER A 97 -1.56 -6.04 -0.81
CA SER A 97 -0.81 -4.79 -0.97
C SER A 97 -0.49 -4.14 0.37
N VAL A 98 -1.46 -4.05 1.29
CA VAL A 98 -1.22 -3.50 2.63
C VAL A 98 -0.21 -4.34 3.39
N ALA A 99 -0.34 -5.67 3.37
CA ALA A 99 0.56 -6.58 4.07
C ALA A 99 2.01 -6.47 3.56
N LEU A 100 2.21 -6.53 2.24
CA LEU A 100 3.55 -6.46 1.64
C LEU A 100 4.17 -5.07 1.72
N ASN A 101 3.40 -4.00 1.56
CA ASN A 101 3.90 -2.64 1.79
C ASN A 101 4.36 -2.46 3.25
N SER A 102 3.60 -2.98 4.21
CA SER A 102 3.97 -2.90 5.63
C SER A 102 5.22 -3.74 5.94
N ALA A 103 5.35 -4.92 5.33
CA ALA A 103 6.56 -5.74 5.43
C ALA A 103 7.79 -5.01 4.85
N PHE A 104 7.63 -4.37 3.70
CA PHE A 104 8.69 -3.57 3.08
C PHE A 104 9.11 -2.38 3.95
N LEU A 105 8.17 -1.65 4.54
CA LEU A 105 8.49 -0.57 5.48
C LEU A 105 9.22 -1.08 6.72
N ARG A 106 8.84 -2.25 7.24
CA ARG A 106 9.58 -2.93 8.33
C ARG A 106 11.01 -3.25 7.90
N ILE A 107 11.23 -3.77 6.69
CA ILE A 107 12.56 -4.03 6.15
C ILE A 107 13.36 -2.73 6.00
N CYS A 108 12.75 -1.65 5.50
CA CYS A 108 13.38 -0.33 5.41
C CYS A 108 13.92 0.13 6.77
N MET A 109 13.11 -0.01 7.82
CA MET A 109 13.54 0.30 9.19
C MET A 109 14.72 -0.56 9.65
N LEU A 110 14.70 -1.87 9.38
CA LEU A 110 15.79 -2.78 9.75
C LEU A 110 17.10 -2.40 9.06
N LYS A 111 17.06 -2.06 7.76
CA LYS A 111 18.25 -1.67 6.99
C LYS A 111 18.75 -0.28 7.34
N ASP A 112 17.86 0.66 7.65
CA ASP A 112 18.23 1.99 8.13
C ASP A 112 18.94 1.92 9.50
N THR A 113 18.52 1.00 10.37
CA THR A 113 19.10 0.79 11.71
C THR A 113 20.25 -0.23 11.74
N ASN A 114 20.71 -0.72 10.58
CA ASN A 114 21.73 -1.77 10.45
C ASN A 114 21.44 -3.03 11.30
N SER A 115 20.17 -3.38 11.47
CA SER A 115 19.76 -4.58 12.20
C SER A 115 20.08 -5.84 11.41
N THR A 116 20.53 -6.90 12.09
CA THR A 116 20.81 -8.22 11.51
C THR A 116 19.59 -9.14 11.43
N LYS A 117 18.41 -8.66 11.84
CA LYS A 117 17.17 -9.44 11.74
C LYS A 117 16.86 -9.78 10.28
N PRO A 118 16.30 -10.97 10.00
CA PRO A 118 16.02 -11.40 8.63
C PRO A 118 14.90 -10.57 7.98
N ASP A 119 14.99 -10.48 6.65
CA ASP A 119 14.01 -9.84 5.78
C ASP A 119 12.75 -10.73 5.67
N ASP A 120 11.82 -10.59 6.62
CA ASP A 120 10.57 -11.38 6.67
C ASP A 120 9.44 -10.71 5.89
N TYR A 121 9.31 -11.04 4.60
CA TYR A 121 8.26 -10.53 3.71
C TYR A 121 6.86 -11.00 4.08
N PHE A 122 6.74 -12.18 4.69
CA PHE A 122 5.46 -12.80 5.02
C PHE A 122 5.01 -12.50 6.45
N TYR A 123 5.69 -11.56 7.13
CA TYR A 123 5.42 -11.20 8.53
C TYR A 123 3.94 -10.96 8.81
N PHE A 124 3.24 -10.23 7.94
CA PHE A 124 1.83 -9.86 8.12
C PHE A 124 0.81 -10.92 7.67
N PHE A 125 1.26 -12.05 7.11
CA PHE A 125 0.38 -13.15 6.68
C PHE A 125 0.26 -14.27 7.71
N LYS A 126 1.09 -14.27 8.76
CA LYS A 126 1.15 -15.33 9.79
C LYS A 126 0.69 -14.85 11.16
N ASP A 127 0.59 -15.77 12.13
CA ASP A 127 0.29 -15.51 13.54
C ASP A 127 -0.98 -14.68 13.78
N GLY A 128 -2.02 -14.88 12.95
CA GLY A 128 -3.28 -14.15 13.05
C GLY A 128 -3.26 -12.70 12.54
N ARG A 129 -2.07 -12.13 12.24
CA ARG A 129 -1.92 -10.76 11.71
C ARG A 129 -2.62 -10.56 10.37
N TRP A 130 -2.82 -11.64 9.60
CA TRP A 130 -3.58 -11.61 8.35
C TRP A 130 -4.99 -11.02 8.53
N LYS A 131 -5.61 -11.20 9.70
CA LYS A 131 -6.94 -10.64 10.00
C LYS A 131 -6.92 -9.12 10.01
N ASP A 132 -5.85 -8.53 10.54
CA ASP A 132 -5.71 -7.07 10.57
C ASP A 132 -5.27 -6.54 9.21
N SER A 133 -4.48 -7.30 8.44
CA SER A 133 -4.23 -7.01 7.02
C SER A 133 -5.54 -6.99 6.22
N LEU A 134 -6.44 -7.96 6.45
CA LEU A 134 -7.74 -8.01 5.78
C LEU A 134 -8.62 -6.83 6.18
N LYS A 135 -8.73 -6.52 7.49
CA LYS A 135 -9.50 -5.35 7.96
C LYS A 135 -8.97 -4.06 7.37
N LEU A 136 -7.65 -3.86 7.36
CA LEU A 136 -7.03 -2.67 6.77
C LEU A 136 -7.25 -2.63 5.26
N GLY A 137 -7.12 -3.76 4.56
CA GLY A 137 -7.43 -3.87 3.14
C GLY A 137 -8.86 -3.46 2.81
N LEU A 138 -9.84 -3.89 3.61
CA LEU A 138 -11.25 -3.49 3.48
C LEU A 138 -11.46 -2.00 3.78
N ILE A 139 -10.75 -1.43 4.76
CA ILE A 139 -10.82 0.01 5.03
C ILE A 139 -10.23 0.81 3.85
N VAL A 140 -9.08 0.39 3.32
CA VAL A 140 -8.47 1.03 2.13
C VAL A 140 -9.40 0.95 0.93
N LEU A 141 -10.07 -0.18 0.71
CA LEU A 141 -11.10 -0.32 -0.32
C LEU A 141 -12.25 0.66 -0.10
N GLY A 142 -12.80 0.71 1.11
CA GLY A 142 -13.89 1.62 1.45
C GLY A 142 -13.52 3.10 1.26
N LEU A 143 -12.32 3.51 1.67
CA LEU A 143 -11.81 4.87 1.46
C LEU A 143 -11.58 5.17 -0.03
N SER A 144 -11.12 4.19 -0.81
CA SER A 144 -10.93 4.35 -2.25
C SER A 144 -12.26 4.53 -2.98
N LEU A 145 -13.27 3.73 -2.63
CA LEU A 145 -14.63 3.86 -3.17
C LEU A 145 -15.28 5.18 -2.76
N LEU A 146 -15.11 5.58 -1.49
CA LEU A 146 -15.59 6.88 -1.01
C LEU A 146 -14.92 8.03 -1.76
N GLY A 147 -13.61 7.95 -1.97
CA GLY A 147 -12.87 8.93 -2.77
C GLY A 147 -13.36 9.02 -4.21
N ALA A 148 -13.63 7.88 -4.84
CA ALA A 148 -14.18 7.82 -6.20
C ALA A 148 -15.60 8.43 -6.26
N ALA A 149 -16.45 8.12 -5.29
CA ALA A 149 -17.81 8.67 -5.19
C ALA A 149 -17.84 10.20 -5.03
N LEU A 150 -16.79 10.78 -4.42
CA LEU A 150 -16.60 12.22 -4.30
C LEU A 150 -15.98 12.84 -5.57
N CYS A 151 -16.49 12.45 -6.74
CA CYS A 151 -16.05 12.90 -8.07
C CYS A 151 -14.54 12.69 -8.33
N GLY A 152 -13.94 11.66 -7.73
CA GLY A 152 -12.50 11.38 -7.81
C GLY A 152 -11.60 12.36 -7.04
N ILE A 153 -12.04 13.59 -6.77
CA ILE A 153 -11.29 14.60 -5.98
C ILE A 153 -10.97 14.05 -4.58
N GLY A 154 -11.89 13.29 -3.99
CA GLY A 154 -11.68 12.66 -2.69
C GLY A 154 -10.48 11.70 -2.65
N ILE A 155 -10.10 11.09 -3.79
CA ILE A 155 -8.94 10.18 -3.87
C ILE A 155 -7.64 10.94 -3.56
N PHE A 156 -7.49 12.17 -4.05
CA PHE A 156 -6.30 13.00 -3.77
C PHE A 156 -6.16 13.30 -2.28
N TYR A 157 -7.28 13.51 -1.58
CA TYR A 157 -7.24 13.68 -0.13
C TYR A 157 -6.89 12.37 0.59
N PHE A 158 -7.54 11.26 0.23
CA PHE A 158 -7.38 9.97 0.92
C PHE A 158 -6.06 9.26 0.63
N ILE A 159 -5.34 9.58 -0.45
CA ILE A 159 -4.04 8.95 -0.76
C ILE A 159 -3.02 9.16 0.36
N VAL A 160 -3.05 10.32 1.03
CA VAL A 160 -2.16 10.66 2.14
C VAL A 160 -2.40 9.72 3.33
N PRO A 161 -3.57 9.68 3.98
CA PRO A 161 -3.81 8.76 5.09
C PRO A 161 -3.70 7.29 4.67
N ILE A 162 -4.17 6.88 3.48
CA ILE A 162 -4.03 5.50 3.00
C ILE A 162 -2.56 5.06 2.95
N SER A 163 -1.67 5.93 2.46
CA SER A 163 -0.24 5.63 2.40
C SER A 163 0.39 5.41 3.78
N LEU A 164 -0.08 6.14 4.80
CA LEU A 164 0.43 6.08 6.18
C LEU A 164 -0.04 4.83 6.92
N MET A 165 -1.18 4.23 6.53
CA MET A 165 -1.73 3.06 7.22
C MET A 165 -0.74 1.91 7.27
N SER A 166 0.02 1.67 6.18
CA SER A 166 1.07 0.65 6.17
C SER A 166 2.22 0.94 7.13
N ALA A 167 2.56 2.21 7.38
CA ALA A 167 3.59 2.58 8.34
C ALA A 167 3.11 2.32 9.78
N PHE A 168 1.92 2.81 10.13
CA PHE A 168 1.35 2.57 11.46
C PHE A 168 1.14 1.09 11.74
N TYR A 169 0.71 0.32 10.74
CA TYR A 169 0.59 -1.14 10.84
C TYR A 169 1.95 -1.82 10.96
N ALA A 170 2.97 -1.35 10.24
CA ALA A 170 4.32 -1.92 10.29
C ALA A 170 5.02 -1.74 11.64
N PHE A 171 4.77 -0.60 12.31
CA PHE A 171 5.56 -0.15 13.44
C PHE A 171 4.79 -0.10 14.78
N ASN A 172 3.47 -0.37 14.79
CA ASN A 172 2.68 -0.52 16.01
C ASN A 172 1.81 -1.77 15.98
N GLU A 173 2.35 -2.86 16.53
CA GLU A 173 1.66 -4.15 16.60
C GLU A 173 0.44 -4.14 17.53
N ASN A 174 0.32 -3.14 18.41
CA ASN A 174 -0.74 -3.07 19.42
C ASN A 174 -1.96 -2.24 18.99
N LEU A 175 -1.90 -1.55 17.84
CA LEU A 175 -3.01 -0.73 17.38
C LEU A 175 -3.99 -1.55 16.55
N SER A 176 -5.28 -1.41 16.84
CA SER A 176 -6.34 -1.95 16.00
C SER A 176 -6.40 -1.25 14.64
N ALA A 177 -7.02 -1.89 13.65
CA ALA A 177 -7.15 -1.32 12.30
C ALA A 177 -7.85 0.06 12.29
N THR A 178 -8.80 0.29 13.21
CA THR A 178 -9.50 1.58 13.35
C THR A 178 -8.60 2.65 13.97
N GLU A 179 -7.78 2.29 14.97
CA GLU A 179 -6.79 3.19 15.57
C GLU A 179 -5.68 3.55 14.58
N ILE A 180 -5.20 2.58 13.79
CA ILE A 180 -4.26 2.80 12.68
C ILE A 180 -4.85 3.81 11.69
N THR A 181 -6.11 3.64 11.31
CA THR A 181 -6.80 4.55 10.39
C THR A 181 -6.87 5.96 10.98
N LYS A 182 -7.32 6.10 12.24
CA LYS A 182 -7.40 7.41 12.92
C LYS A 182 -6.03 8.10 13.03
N ALA A 183 -4.99 7.36 13.43
CA ALA A 183 -3.64 7.90 13.53
C ALA A 183 -3.11 8.35 12.16
N SER A 184 -3.41 7.59 11.11
CA SER A 184 -3.05 7.93 9.73
C SER A 184 -3.73 9.23 9.26
N PHE A 185 -5.01 9.43 9.57
CA PHE A 185 -5.71 10.69 9.28
C PHE A 185 -5.16 11.87 10.10
N GLN A 186 -4.86 11.66 11.38
CA GLN A 186 -4.31 12.72 12.24
C GLN A 186 -2.95 13.21 11.73
N LEU A 187 -2.02 12.28 11.47
CA LEU A 187 -0.70 12.63 10.94
C LEU A 187 -0.80 13.20 9.51
N GLY A 188 -1.63 12.57 8.68
CA GLY A 188 -1.91 13.00 7.32
C GLY A 188 -2.41 14.43 7.26
N ASN A 189 -3.42 14.79 8.06
CA ASN A 189 -3.99 16.13 8.06
C ASN A 189 -3.02 17.18 8.60
N LYS A 190 -2.22 16.84 9.62
CA LYS A 190 -1.22 17.75 10.19
C LYS A 190 -0.18 18.19 9.16
N ASN A 191 0.23 17.29 8.26
CA ASN A 191 1.32 17.54 7.30
C ASN A 191 0.90 17.25 5.84
N TRP A 192 -0.37 17.48 5.51
CA TRP A 192 -0.98 16.95 4.29
C TRP A 192 -0.20 17.31 3.03
N LEU A 193 0.13 18.60 2.86
CA LEU A 193 0.82 19.09 1.67
C LEU A 193 2.23 18.50 1.53
N THR A 194 2.98 18.40 2.63
CA THR A 194 4.32 17.83 2.63
C THR A 194 4.29 16.34 2.26
N ILE A 195 3.38 15.58 2.86
CA ILE A 195 3.27 14.14 2.60
C ILE A 195 2.77 13.90 1.17
N PHE A 196 1.75 14.64 0.73
CA PHE A 196 1.23 14.57 -0.63
C PHE A 196 2.32 14.87 -1.66
N GLY A 197 3.06 15.97 -1.47
CA GLY A 197 4.18 16.32 -2.34
C GLY A 197 5.25 15.23 -2.38
N LEU A 198 5.59 14.62 -1.24
CA LEU A 198 6.57 13.53 -1.19
C LEU A 198 6.08 12.30 -1.96
N ILE A 199 4.80 11.92 -1.81
CA ILE A 199 4.20 10.80 -2.54
C ILE A 199 4.30 11.04 -4.05
N ILE A 200 3.93 12.23 -4.52
CA ILE A 200 3.96 12.57 -5.95
C ILE A 200 5.39 12.60 -6.48
N VAL A 201 6.28 13.37 -5.86
CA VAL A 201 7.65 13.52 -6.35
C VAL A 201 8.40 12.19 -6.32
N MET A 202 8.27 11.40 -5.25
CA MET A 202 8.95 10.11 -5.14
C MET A 202 8.31 9.05 -6.04
N GLY A 203 7.01 9.15 -6.31
CA GLY A 203 6.34 8.35 -7.34
C GLY A 203 6.88 8.63 -8.74
N LEU A 204 7.00 9.90 -9.13
CA LEU A 204 7.59 10.29 -10.41
C LEU A 204 9.04 9.83 -10.55
N VAL A 205 9.85 9.97 -9.50
CA VAL A 205 11.24 9.46 -9.52
C VAL A 205 11.26 7.93 -9.63
N ALA A 206 10.32 7.23 -8.98
CA ALA A 206 10.18 5.78 -9.10
C ALA A 206 9.81 5.34 -10.53
N GLU A 207 9.10 6.17 -11.29
CA GLU A 207 8.73 5.88 -12.68
C GLU A 207 9.88 6.10 -13.68
N LEU A 208 10.95 6.80 -13.31
CA LEU A 208 12.12 6.99 -14.18
C LEU A 208 12.81 5.67 -14.57
N GLY A 209 12.53 4.57 -13.86
CA GLY A 209 12.93 3.23 -14.27
C GLY A 209 12.39 2.81 -15.65
N VAL A 210 11.32 3.45 -16.15
CA VAL A 210 10.80 3.24 -17.51
C VAL A 210 11.84 3.58 -18.58
N ILE A 211 12.71 4.57 -18.32
CA ILE A 211 13.80 4.97 -19.22
C ILE A 211 14.80 3.82 -19.40
N LEU A 212 14.93 2.92 -18.41
CA LEU A 212 15.75 1.73 -18.46
C LEU A 212 14.95 0.55 -19.07
N CYS A 213 14.50 0.73 -20.31
CA CYS A 213 13.83 -0.29 -21.13
C CYS A 213 12.54 -0.87 -20.53
N PHE A 214 11.72 -0.07 -19.84
CA PHE A 214 10.50 -0.46 -19.12
C PHE A 214 10.71 -1.43 -17.94
N VAL A 215 11.65 -2.37 -18.03
CA VAL A 215 11.97 -3.34 -16.97
C VAL A 215 12.55 -2.66 -15.73
N GLY A 216 13.23 -1.51 -15.90
CA GLY A 216 13.75 -0.74 -14.77
C GLY A 216 12.69 -0.34 -13.75
N ILE A 217 11.41 -0.21 -14.15
CA ILE A 217 10.32 0.09 -13.21
C ILE A 217 10.19 -0.96 -12.10
N LEU A 218 10.55 -2.22 -12.39
CA LEU A 218 10.48 -3.30 -11.41
C LEU A 218 11.45 -3.07 -10.24
N PHE A 219 12.57 -2.41 -10.52
CA PHE A 219 13.60 -2.11 -9.53
C PHE A 219 13.36 -0.79 -8.81
N THR A 220 12.66 0.15 -9.45
CA THR A 220 12.46 1.51 -8.92
C THR A 220 11.09 1.74 -8.29
N ALA A 221 10.04 0.97 -8.63
CA ALA A 221 8.66 1.23 -8.17
C ALA A 221 8.52 1.37 -6.65
N MET A 222 9.24 0.54 -5.88
CA MET A 222 9.15 0.59 -4.41
C MET A 222 9.85 1.79 -3.77
N LEU A 223 10.63 2.57 -4.53
CA LEU A 223 11.17 3.86 -4.09
C LEU A 223 10.07 4.79 -3.59
N GLY A 224 8.91 4.81 -4.27
CA GLY A 224 7.76 5.65 -3.90
C GLY A 224 7.18 5.33 -2.51
N LYS A 225 7.49 4.17 -1.92
CA LYS A 225 7.02 3.78 -0.58
C LYS A 225 7.96 4.20 0.54
N ILE A 226 9.24 4.41 0.26
CA ILE A 226 10.27 4.70 1.26
C ILE A 226 10.02 5.99 2.08
N PRO A 227 9.54 7.12 1.50
CA PRO A 227 9.28 8.34 2.27
C PRO A 227 8.35 8.13 3.46
N ILE A 228 7.38 7.22 3.32
CA ILE A 228 6.41 6.89 4.36
C ILE A 228 7.09 6.38 5.63
N TYR A 229 8.20 5.65 5.50
CA TYR A 229 9.02 5.23 6.64
C TYR A 229 9.57 6.43 7.39
N PHE A 230 10.21 7.38 6.71
CA PHE A 230 10.81 8.55 7.36
C PHE A 230 9.75 9.53 7.89
N ILE A 231 8.62 9.68 7.20
CA ILE A 231 7.47 10.45 7.69
C ILE A 231 7.00 9.91 9.05
N TYR A 232 6.79 8.59 9.13
CA TYR A 232 6.41 7.95 10.38
C TYR A 232 7.52 8.11 11.43
N LYS A 233 8.77 7.82 11.05
CA LYS A 233 9.93 7.89 11.95
C LYS A 233 10.05 9.25 12.60
N ASP A 234 10.00 10.33 11.81
CA ASP A 234 10.16 11.71 12.29
C ASP A 234 8.94 12.15 13.12
N ALA A 235 7.72 11.77 12.72
CA ALA A 235 6.50 12.09 13.47
C ALA A 235 6.42 11.40 14.84
N MET A 236 7.12 10.28 15.00
CA MET A 236 7.13 9.47 16.23
C MET A 236 8.42 9.66 17.04
N LYS A 237 9.34 10.52 16.58
CA LYS A 237 10.69 10.74 17.13
C LYS A 237 10.74 11.63 18.37
N ASN A 238 9.69 11.71 19.19
CA ASN A 238 9.83 12.27 20.55
C ASN A 238 10.59 11.29 21.49
N LYS A 239 11.70 10.73 21.00
CA LYS A 239 12.79 10.07 21.72
C LYS A 239 14.11 10.39 21.04
#